data_AF-A0A162J1X6-F1
#
_entry.id   AF-A0A162J1X6-F1
#
_cell.length_a   1.000
_cell.length_b   1.000
_cell.length_c   1.000
_cell.angle_alpha   90.00
_cell.angle_beta   90.00
_cell.angle_gamma   90.00
#
_symmetry.space_group_name_H-M   'P 1'
#
loop_
_entity.id
_entity.type
_entity.pdbx_description
1 polymer ?
#
loop_
_entity_poly.entity_id
_entity_poly.type
_entity_poly.pdbx_seq_one_letter_code
_entity_poly.pdbx_strand_id
1 'polypeptide(L)'
;MDDLLWPASTLPLTDDCHHYTERCDVPWDIQKYWSQRYHIYPNYDDGIYLTDDAWFGVTPQPIAQKIADNLAPPPGVSDDRAVLIDLFAGAGGNTVAFALSGRWARVIAIEQDAATLACAQNNAVVCGVPDGAITWVHADCFAVLDRLLGRQRRSALDPALRVDPAHAVIFASPPWGGISYRDQPVFDLSTMEPYNLETLHAACRPLPHALYLPRTSDLQQIADVARGDKAKRNKKGNSSEDEDDDDDNDQENDNGRYHKHIEVVQYCIRGASKALVAYYPAATATTTTSTSTTTNGTISNGTAAAACLRQTQEHGEGRDRRPGKRFKLR
;
A
#
# COMPACT_ATOMS: atom_id res chain seq x y z
N MET A 1 -27.04 12.47 13.21
CA MET A 1 -27.00 11.88 11.85
C MET A 1 -25.56 11.90 11.31
N ASP A 2 -24.57 12.13 12.19
CA ASP A 2 -23.27 12.74 11.86
C ASP A 2 -22.07 11.78 12.01
N ASP A 3 -22.28 10.48 11.86
CA ASP A 3 -21.20 9.48 11.98
C ASP A 3 -21.01 8.64 10.70
N LEU A 4 -21.61 9.07 9.58
CA LEU A 4 -21.44 8.41 8.29
C LEU A 4 -20.21 9.03 7.60
N LEU A 5 -19.25 8.21 7.20
CA LEU A 5 -18.09 8.64 6.41
C LEU A 5 -18.48 8.73 4.94
N TRP A 6 -18.30 9.91 4.35
CA TRP A 6 -18.62 10.20 2.95
C TRP A 6 -17.34 10.45 2.13
N PRO A 7 -17.39 10.23 0.80
CA PRO A 7 -16.39 10.79 -0.10
C PRO A 7 -16.29 12.31 0.10
N ALA A 8 -15.07 12.82 0.10
CA ALA A 8 -14.83 14.26 0.12
C ALA A 8 -15.30 14.87 -1.21
N SER A 9 -16.05 15.97 -1.13
CA SER A 9 -16.25 16.83 -2.30
C SER A 9 -14.92 17.46 -2.72
N THR A 10 -14.90 18.07 -3.91
CA THR A 10 -13.79 18.95 -4.29
C THR A 10 -13.64 20.06 -3.26
N LEU A 11 -12.44 20.17 -2.69
CA LEU A 11 -12.07 21.21 -1.74
C LEU A 11 -11.43 22.38 -2.51
N PRO A 12 -11.71 23.63 -2.10
CA PRO A 12 -11.05 24.79 -2.70
C PRO A 12 -9.56 24.80 -2.31
N LEU A 13 -8.71 25.27 -3.21
CA LEU A 13 -7.33 25.63 -2.86
C LEU A 13 -7.37 26.80 -1.85
N THR A 14 -6.54 26.72 -0.81
CA THR A 14 -6.42 27.73 0.25
C THR A 14 -5.09 28.48 0.12
N ASP A 15 -4.84 29.44 1.01
CA ASP A 15 -3.57 30.16 1.07
C ASP A 15 -2.38 29.25 1.41
N ASP A 16 -2.63 28.07 2.00
CA ASP A 16 -1.61 27.05 2.30
C ASP A 16 -1.25 26.21 1.05
N CYS A 17 -1.99 26.35 -0.05
CA CYS A 17 -1.73 25.66 -1.30
C CYS A 17 -0.84 26.53 -2.19
N HIS A 18 0.42 26.15 -2.37
CA HIS A 18 1.40 26.98 -3.07
C HIS A 18 1.74 26.46 -4.48
N HIS A 19 1.73 27.37 -5.45
CA HIS A 19 2.35 27.20 -6.77
C HIS A 19 3.49 28.20 -6.91
N TYR A 20 4.72 27.76 -6.62
CA TYR A 20 5.89 28.62 -6.65
C TYR A 20 6.47 28.73 -8.07
N THR A 21 6.57 29.94 -8.59
CA THR A 21 7.12 30.23 -9.92
C THR A 21 8.57 30.69 -9.86
N GLU A 22 8.96 31.43 -8.80
CA GLU A 22 10.31 31.94 -8.62
C GLU A 22 10.98 31.38 -7.37
N ARG A 23 12.29 31.13 -7.45
CA ARG A 23 13.06 30.53 -6.35
C ARG A 23 13.05 31.40 -5.09
N CYS A 24 13.02 32.73 -5.24
CA CYS A 24 13.05 33.65 -4.11
C CYS A 24 11.80 33.57 -3.23
N ASP A 25 10.70 33.10 -3.79
CA ASP A 25 9.42 32.95 -3.09
C ASP A 25 9.32 31.61 -2.36
N VAL A 26 10.23 30.68 -2.66
CA VAL A 26 10.25 29.34 -2.06
C VAL A 26 11.00 29.37 -0.72
N PRO A 27 10.39 28.86 0.37
CA PRO A 27 11.07 28.66 1.65
C PRO A 27 12.41 27.92 1.49
N TRP A 28 13.42 28.36 2.25
CA TRP A 28 14.82 27.96 2.04
C TRP A 28 15.04 26.43 2.07
N ASP A 29 14.37 25.75 3.00
CA ASP A 29 14.40 24.30 3.19
C ASP A 29 13.68 23.52 2.05
N ILE A 30 12.72 24.15 1.39
CA ILE A 30 11.99 23.61 0.24
C ILE A 30 12.73 23.81 -1.09
N GLN A 31 13.58 24.83 -1.21
CA GLN A 31 14.26 25.19 -2.49
C GLN A 31 14.99 24.01 -3.17
N LYS A 32 15.50 23.05 -2.41
CA LYS A 32 16.13 21.82 -2.93
C LYS A 32 15.12 20.87 -3.59
N TYR A 33 13.90 20.80 -3.08
CA TYR A 33 12.80 19.99 -3.61
C TYR A 33 12.17 20.69 -4.82
N TRP A 34 11.96 22.00 -4.71
CA TRP A 34 11.44 22.81 -5.82
C TRP A 34 12.36 22.81 -7.04
N SER A 35 13.69 22.77 -6.86
CA SER A 35 14.61 22.61 -8.00
C SER A 35 14.47 21.27 -8.73
N GLN A 36 13.82 20.28 -8.10
CA GLN A 36 13.50 18.98 -8.66
C GLN A 36 12.01 18.85 -9.03
N ARG A 37 11.22 19.93 -8.99
CA ARG A 37 9.76 19.90 -9.19
C ARG A 37 9.32 19.17 -10.46
N TYR A 38 10.04 19.31 -11.58
CA TYR A 38 9.71 18.59 -12.82
C TYR A 38 9.95 17.06 -12.77
N HIS A 39 10.71 16.57 -11.79
CA HIS A 39 10.78 15.14 -11.51
C HIS A 39 9.66 14.68 -10.58
N ILE A 40 9.06 15.60 -9.82
CA ILE A 40 7.91 15.34 -8.95
C ILE A 40 6.64 15.33 -9.80
N TYR A 41 6.39 16.43 -10.51
CA TYR A 41 5.35 16.58 -11.52
C TYR A 41 5.97 17.19 -12.77
N PRO A 42 6.09 16.46 -13.90
CA PRO A 42 6.65 17.02 -15.13
C PRO A 42 5.86 18.20 -15.67
N ASN A 43 4.55 18.21 -15.44
CA ASN A 43 3.62 19.28 -15.79
C ASN A 43 3.44 20.28 -14.63
N TYR A 44 4.48 20.52 -13.83
CA TYR A 44 4.39 21.42 -12.67
C TYR A 44 3.81 22.79 -13.02
N ASP A 45 4.28 23.38 -14.12
CA ASP A 45 3.92 24.73 -14.57
C ASP A 45 2.46 24.83 -15.07
N ASP A 46 1.77 23.70 -15.25
CA ASP A 46 0.36 23.66 -15.68
C ASP A 46 -0.63 23.86 -14.51
N GLY A 47 -0.14 24.31 -13.35
CA GLY A 47 -0.94 24.60 -12.17
C GLY A 47 -0.92 23.48 -11.13
N ILE A 48 0.23 22.86 -10.89
CA ILE A 48 0.41 21.94 -9.76
C ILE A 48 0.61 22.74 -8.46
N TYR A 49 -0.12 22.34 -7.41
CA TYR A 49 -0.06 22.95 -6.09
C TYR A 49 0.45 21.94 -5.05
N LEU A 50 1.23 22.42 -4.09
CA LEU A 50 1.64 21.64 -2.92
C LEU A 50 1.57 22.54 -1.69
N THR A 51 1.21 21.96 -0.55
CA THR A 51 1.50 22.56 0.76
C THR A 51 3.00 22.49 1.04
N ASP A 52 3.50 23.34 1.94
CA ASP A 52 4.92 23.36 2.29
C ASP A 52 5.41 21.99 2.81
N ASP A 53 4.62 21.33 3.64
CA ASP A 53 4.93 19.99 4.16
C ASP A 53 4.91 18.91 3.07
N ALA A 54 4.04 19.02 2.07
CA ALA A 54 3.93 18.02 1.01
C ALA A 54 5.21 17.90 0.17
N TRP A 55 6.03 18.96 0.08
CA TRP A 55 7.31 18.93 -0.66
C TRP A 55 8.29 17.87 -0.14
N PHE A 56 8.25 17.57 1.16
CA PHE A 56 9.17 16.62 1.78
C PHE A 56 8.76 15.16 1.57
N GLY A 57 7.45 14.90 1.41
CA GLY A 57 6.86 13.57 1.33
C GLY A 57 6.41 13.13 -0.07
N VAL A 58 6.16 14.08 -0.98
CA VAL A 58 5.67 13.77 -2.32
C VAL A 58 6.64 12.85 -3.08
N THR A 59 6.11 11.74 -3.59
CA THR A 59 6.92 10.75 -4.32
C THR A 59 7.20 11.24 -5.74
N PRO A 60 8.46 11.29 -6.20
CA PRO A 60 8.76 11.66 -7.58
C PRO A 60 8.07 10.77 -8.60
N GLN A 61 7.49 11.35 -9.66
CA GLN A 61 6.69 10.62 -10.65
C GLN A 61 7.36 9.34 -11.20
N PRO A 62 8.68 9.31 -11.54
CA PRO A 62 9.30 8.08 -12.02
C PRO A 62 9.28 6.93 -11.01
N ILE A 63 9.32 7.25 -9.70
CA ILE A 63 9.21 6.25 -8.63
C ILE A 63 7.74 5.85 -8.49
N ALA A 64 6.82 6.81 -8.41
CA ALA A 64 5.40 6.55 -8.28
C ALA A 64 4.87 5.64 -9.41
N GLN A 65 5.25 5.92 -10.66
CA GLN A 65 4.91 5.07 -11.81
C GLN A 65 5.46 3.65 -11.66
N LYS A 66 6.69 3.50 -11.16
CA LYS A 66 7.28 2.18 -10.97
C LYS A 66 6.67 1.42 -9.79
N ILE A 67 6.19 2.13 -8.77
CA ILE A 67 5.41 1.53 -7.68
C ILE A 67 4.07 1.05 -8.22
N ALA A 68 3.37 1.89 -8.99
CA ALA A 68 2.16 1.49 -9.69
C ALA A 68 2.41 0.22 -10.52
N ASP A 69 3.50 0.17 -11.30
CA ASP A 69 3.98 -0.99 -12.06
C ASP A 69 4.20 -2.27 -11.28
N ASN A 70 4.65 -2.17 -10.03
CA ASN A 70 4.92 -3.34 -9.21
C ASN A 70 3.71 -3.76 -8.38
N LEU A 71 2.78 -2.85 -8.07
CA LEU A 71 1.53 -3.20 -7.42
C LEU A 71 0.62 -3.95 -8.40
N ALA A 72 0.05 -5.03 -7.90
CA ALA A 72 -0.85 -5.89 -8.65
C ALA A 72 -2.17 -6.04 -7.90
N PRO A 73 -3.30 -6.11 -8.61
CA PRO A 73 -4.57 -6.56 -8.04
C PRO A 73 -4.46 -7.91 -7.32
N PRO A 74 -5.40 -8.21 -6.41
CA PRO A 74 -5.44 -9.53 -5.78
C PRO A 74 -5.58 -10.64 -6.85
N PRO A 75 -4.97 -11.82 -6.65
CA PRO A 75 -5.03 -12.90 -7.62
C PRO A 75 -6.48 -13.29 -7.97
N GLY A 76 -6.78 -13.38 -9.26
CA GLY A 76 -8.12 -13.75 -9.75
C GLY A 76 -9.14 -12.59 -9.77
N VAL A 77 -8.72 -11.38 -9.39
CA VAL A 77 -9.54 -10.17 -9.52
C VAL A 77 -9.11 -9.43 -10.78
N SER A 78 -10.07 -9.15 -11.65
CA SER A 78 -9.86 -8.36 -12.85
C SER A 78 -9.69 -6.87 -12.52
N ASP A 79 -8.94 -6.15 -13.37
CA ASP A 79 -8.60 -4.74 -13.16
C ASP A 79 -9.86 -3.85 -13.00
N ASP A 80 -10.96 -4.18 -13.68
CA ASP A 80 -12.27 -3.49 -13.59
C ASP A 80 -13.02 -3.72 -12.26
N ARG A 81 -12.49 -4.57 -11.38
CA ARG A 81 -13.04 -4.85 -10.04
C ARG A 81 -12.05 -4.56 -8.91
N ALA A 82 -10.77 -4.43 -9.25
CA ALA A 82 -9.70 -4.21 -8.29
C ALA A 82 -9.76 -2.80 -7.71
N VAL A 83 -9.64 -2.68 -6.38
CA VAL A 83 -9.62 -1.39 -5.68
C VAL A 83 -8.30 -1.22 -4.96
N LEU A 84 -7.64 -0.10 -5.21
CA LEU A 84 -6.48 0.30 -4.41
C LEU A 84 -6.93 1.30 -3.35
N ILE A 85 -6.44 1.15 -2.12
CA ILE A 85 -6.64 2.10 -1.03
C ILE A 85 -5.29 2.74 -0.74
N ASP A 86 -5.13 4.02 -1.10
CA ASP A 86 -3.99 4.84 -0.69
C ASP A 86 -4.32 5.50 0.65
N LEU A 87 -3.65 5.06 1.72
CA LEU A 87 -3.91 5.54 3.09
C LEU A 87 -3.36 6.93 3.39
N PHE A 88 -2.34 7.35 2.64
CA PHE A 88 -1.58 8.57 2.89
C PHE A 88 -1.36 9.27 1.55
N ALA A 89 -2.45 9.75 0.96
CA ALA A 89 -2.45 10.25 -0.41
C ALA A 89 -1.53 11.47 -0.59
N GLY A 90 -1.34 12.29 0.45
CA GLY A 90 -0.58 13.53 0.40
C GLY A 90 -1.07 14.42 -0.73
N ALA A 91 -0.16 15.14 -1.39
CA ALA A 91 -0.47 15.95 -2.57
C ALA A 91 -0.75 15.12 -3.86
N GLY A 92 -0.94 13.80 -3.75
CA GLY A 92 -1.42 12.94 -4.83
C GLY A 92 -0.35 12.29 -5.70
N GLY A 93 0.94 12.33 -5.34
CA GLY A 93 2.02 11.81 -6.20
C GLY A 93 1.86 10.33 -6.57
N ASN A 94 1.62 9.47 -5.58
CA ASN A 94 1.38 8.04 -5.80
C ASN A 94 -0.04 7.79 -6.33
N THR A 95 -1.06 8.42 -5.73
CA THR A 95 -2.47 8.34 -6.15
C THR A 95 -2.66 8.58 -7.64
N VAL A 96 -2.05 9.63 -8.20
CA VAL A 96 -2.13 9.96 -9.62
C VAL A 96 -1.53 8.85 -10.48
N ALA A 97 -0.35 8.33 -10.11
CA ALA A 97 0.27 7.23 -10.83
C ALA A 97 -0.57 5.95 -10.76
N PHE A 98 -1.21 5.67 -9.63
CA PHE A 98 -2.11 4.52 -9.50
C PHE A 98 -3.34 4.66 -10.40
N ALA A 99 -3.99 5.81 -10.39
CA ALA A 99 -5.18 6.06 -11.21
C ALA A 99 -4.88 6.00 -12.71
N LEU A 100 -3.72 6.51 -13.13
CA LEU A 100 -3.28 6.46 -14.54
C LEU A 100 -2.74 5.09 -14.98
N SER A 101 -2.51 4.16 -14.05
CA SER A 101 -1.91 2.86 -14.37
C SER A 101 -2.85 1.90 -15.11
N GLY A 102 -4.16 2.16 -15.11
CA GLY A 102 -5.17 1.32 -15.76
C GLY A 102 -5.44 -0.04 -15.09
N ARG A 103 -4.86 -0.30 -13.92
CA ARG A 103 -4.99 -1.59 -13.19
C ARG A 103 -6.07 -1.64 -12.13
N TRP A 104 -6.71 -0.52 -11.87
CA TRP A 104 -7.65 -0.38 -10.77
C TRP A 104 -8.95 0.20 -11.30
N ALA A 105 -10.05 -0.43 -10.91
CA ALA A 105 -11.39 0.07 -11.16
C ALA A 105 -11.57 1.46 -10.57
N ARG A 106 -10.96 1.66 -9.39
CA ARG A 106 -10.83 2.94 -8.71
C ARG A 106 -9.71 2.91 -7.67
N VAL A 107 -9.24 4.10 -7.32
CA VAL A 107 -8.37 4.34 -6.16
C VAL A 107 -9.18 5.07 -5.09
N ILE A 108 -9.16 4.57 -3.85
CA ILE A 108 -9.67 5.31 -2.68
C ILE A 108 -8.46 6.00 -2.06
N ALA A 109 -8.44 7.32 -2.09
CA ALA A 109 -7.31 8.12 -1.62
C ALA A 109 -7.71 8.90 -0.36
N ILE A 110 -7.02 8.60 0.75
CA ILE A 110 -7.32 9.19 2.05
C ILE A 110 -6.22 10.19 2.39
N GLU A 111 -6.64 11.38 2.79
CA GLU A 111 -5.75 12.42 3.31
C GLU A 111 -6.43 13.11 4.49
N GLN A 112 -5.67 13.38 5.55
CA GLN A 112 -6.17 13.98 6.77
C GLN A 112 -6.13 15.50 6.71
N ASP A 113 -5.14 16.07 6.01
CA ASP A 113 -5.02 17.52 5.87
C ASP A 113 -5.84 18.06 4.69
N ALA A 114 -6.75 19.00 4.96
CA ALA A 114 -7.68 19.52 3.97
C ALA A 114 -6.97 20.28 2.82
N ALA A 115 -5.93 21.06 3.13
CA ALA A 115 -5.20 21.84 2.12
C ALA A 115 -4.38 20.93 1.21
N THR A 116 -3.71 19.94 1.79
CA THR A 116 -2.96 18.91 1.07
C THR A 116 -3.89 18.06 0.20
N LEU A 117 -5.09 17.71 0.70
CA LEU A 117 -6.11 17.04 -0.10
C LEU A 117 -6.62 17.90 -1.26
N ALA A 118 -6.85 19.20 -1.04
CA ALA A 118 -7.24 20.13 -2.10
C ALA A 118 -6.16 20.20 -3.19
N CYS A 119 -4.88 20.26 -2.80
CA CYS A 119 -3.75 20.14 -3.73
C CYS A 119 -3.83 18.83 -4.53
N ALA A 120 -4.04 17.70 -3.86
CA ALA A 120 -4.11 16.39 -4.52
C ALA A 120 -5.24 16.28 -5.54
N GLN A 121 -6.42 16.80 -5.21
CA GLN A 121 -7.57 16.85 -6.10
C GLN A 121 -7.28 17.69 -7.34
N ASN A 122 -6.72 18.90 -7.17
CA ASN A 122 -6.30 19.74 -8.27
C ASN A 122 -5.23 19.06 -9.14
N ASN A 123 -4.19 18.52 -8.51
CA ASN A 123 -3.06 17.89 -9.21
C ASN A 123 -3.51 16.69 -10.04
N ALA A 124 -4.47 15.90 -9.56
CA ALA A 124 -5.04 14.80 -10.33
C ALA A 124 -5.73 15.28 -11.62
N VAL A 125 -6.48 16.38 -11.56
CA VAL A 125 -7.10 17.00 -12.75
C VAL A 125 -6.03 17.50 -13.71
N VAL A 126 -5.03 18.24 -13.22
CA VAL A 126 -3.93 18.78 -14.03
C VAL A 126 -3.11 17.67 -14.69
N CYS A 127 -2.93 16.53 -14.02
CA CYS A 127 -2.27 15.34 -14.57
C CYS A 127 -3.15 14.49 -15.50
N GLY A 128 -4.41 14.89 -15.74
CA GLY A 128 -5.32 14.19 -16.66
C GLY A 128 -5.87 12.87 -16.12
N VAL A 129 -5.99 12.72 -14.80
CA VAL A 129 -6.69 11.57 -14.21
C VAL A 129 -8.17 11.63 -14.60
N PRO A 130 -8.76 10.54 -15.13
CA PRO A 130 -10.18 10.52 -15.49
C PRO A 130 -11.11 10.75 -14.29
N ASP A 131 -12.20 11.46 -14.53
CA ASP A 131 -13.25 11.67 -13.54
C ASP A 131 -13.77 10.33 -12.99
N GLY A 132 -13.89 10.25 -11.66
CA GLY A 132 -14.35 9.04 -10.97
C GLY A 132 -13.29 7.94 -10.80
N ALA A 133 -12.10 8.06 -11.38
CA ALA A 133 -11.00 7.11 -11.16
C ALA A 133 -10.47 7.13 -9.71
N ILE A 134 -10.60 8.28 -9.02
CA ILE A 134 -10.23 8.45 -7.62
C ILE A 134 -11.46 8.83 -6.79
N THR A 135 -11.68 8.12 -5.70
CA THR A 135 -12.61 8.50 -4.64
C THR A 135 -11.82 9.08 -3.48
N TRP A 136 -11.91 10.39 -3.28
CA TRP A 136 -11.21 11.12 -2.24
C TRP A 136 -11.91 11.00 -0.89
N VAL A 137 -11.15 10.93 0.20
CA VAL A 137 -11.68 10.89 1.57
C VAL A 137 -10.86 11.81 2.46
N HIS A 138 -11.52 12.80 3.08
CA HIS A 138 -10.91 13.68 4.06
C HIS A 138 -11.13 13.11 5.46
N ALA A 139 -10.16 12.35 5.97
CA ALA A 139 -10.29 11.67 7.26
C ALA A 139 -8.94 11.13 7.77
N ASP A 140 -8.90 10.78 9.06
CA ASP A 140 -7.86 9.89 9.58
C ASP A 140 -7.94 8.50 8.93
N CYS A 141 -6.81 8.04 8.39
CA CYS A 141 -6.74 6.81 7.61
C CYS A 141 -7.08 5.55 8.42
N PHE A 142 -6.75 5.49 9.71
CA PHE A 142 -7.06 4.34 10.56
C PHE A 142 -8.55 4.26 10.89
N ALA A 143 -9.19 5.41 11.12
CA ALA A 143 -10.64 5.48 11.24
C ALA A 143 -11.36 5.00 9.98
N VAL A 144 -10.83 5.33 8.78
CA VAL A 144 -11.37 4.79 7.51
C VAL A 144 -11.15 3.28 7.43
N LEU A 145 -9.95 2.78 7.72
CA LEU A 145 -9.64 1.36 7.69
C LEU A 145 -10.51 0.53 8.64
N ASP A 146 -10.69 0.98 9.87
CA ASP A 146 -11.50 0.27 10.86
C ASP A 146 -12.96 0.13 10.42
N ARG A 147 -13.47 1.16 9.75
CA ARG A 147 -14.79 1.17 9.11
C ARG A 147 -14.83 0.21 7.91
N LEU A 148 -13.87 0.27 6.98
CA LEU A 148 -13.80 -0.59 5.79
C LEU A 148 -13.73 -2.08 6.15
N LEU A 149 -12.93 -2.40 7.18
CA LEU A 149 -12.68 -3.75 7.66
C LEU A 149 -13.77 -4.27 8.62
N GLY A 150 -14.80 -3.48 8.89
CA GLY A 150 -15.92 -3.87 9.77
C GLY A 150 -15.53 -4.05 11.23
N ARG A 151 -14.41 -3.47 11.67
CA ARG A 151 -14.00 -3.39 13.08
C ARG A 151 -14.89 -2.42 13.87
N GLN A 152 -15.52 -1.49 13.14
CA GLN A 152 -16.55 -0.57 13.64
C GLN A 152 -17.86 -0.74 12.84
N ARG A 153 -18.94 -0.10 13.30
CA ARG A 153 -20.29 -0.24 12.71
C ARG A 153 -20.28 0.09 11.20
N ARG A 154 -20.37 -0.94 10.34
CA ARG A 154 -20.32 -0.82 8.86
C ARG A 154 -21.42 0.07 8.24
N SER A 155 -22.50 0.33 9.00
CA SER A 155 -23.56 1.29 8.63
C SER A 155 -23.07 2.75 8.57
N ALA A 156 -21.86 3.01 9.04
CA ALA A 156 -21.19 4.31 9.04
C ALA A 156 -20.35 4.57 7.77
N LEU A 157 -20.47 3.78 6.69
CA LEU A 157 -19.85 4.12 5.39
C LEU A 157 -20.86 4.32 4.28
N ASP A 158 -20.65 5.39 3.53
CA ASP A 158 -21.30 5.64 2.26
C ASP A 158 -21.08 4.46 1.29
N PRO A 159 -22.10 4.07 0.50
CA PRO A 159 -21.96 3.02 -0.52
C PRO A 159 -20.75 3.20 -1.45
N ALA A 160 -20.40 4.43 -1.79
CA ALA A 160 -19.24 4.73 -2.64
C ALA A 160 -17.91 4.34 -1.98
N LEU A 161 -17.83 4.26 -0.65
CA LEU A 161 -16.61 3.82 0.05
C LEU A 161 -16.58 2.33 0.37
N ARG A 162 -17.69 1.60 0.14
CA ARG A 162 -17.72 0.16 0.41
C ARG A 162 -16.84 -0.58 -0.58
N VAL A 163 -15.96 -1.43 -0.05
CA VAL A 163 -15.08 -2.31 -0.81
C VAL A 163 -15.31 -3.74 -0.38
N ASP A 164 -15.19 -4.66 -1.33
CA ASP A 164 -15.00 -6.07 -1.01
C ASP A 164 -13.54 -6.27 -0.61
N PRO A 165 -13.25 -6.72 0.63
CA PRO A 165 -11.88 -7.03 1.05
C PRO A 165 -11.13 -7.97 0.09
N ALA A 166 -11.84 -8.87 -0.61
CA ALA A 166 -11.21 -9.77 -1.58
C ALA A 166 -10.69 -9.05 -2.84
N HIS A 167 -11.17 -7.84 -3.12
CA HIS A 167 -10.76 -7.04 -4.29
C HIS A 167 -9.86 -5.86 -3.93
N ALA A 168 -9.52 -5.70 -2.64
CA ALA A 168 -8.82 -4.52 -2.15
C ALA A 168 -7.32 -4.80 -1.88
N VAL A 169 -6.48 -3.83 -2.23
CA VAL A 169 -5.06 -3.76 -1.84
C VAL A 169 -4.81 -2.41 -1.18
N ILE A 170 -3.97 -2.38 -0.15
CA ILE A 170 -3.56 -1.15 0.51
C ILE A 170 -2.18 -0.72 -0.01
N PHE A 171 -2.02 0.57 -0.27
CA PHE A 171 -0.73 1.24 -0.33
C PHE A 171 -0.64 2.24 0.82
N ALA A 172 0.50 2.27 1.50
CA ALA A 172 0.74 3.18 2.60
C ALA A 172 2.11 3.86 2.47
N SER A 173 2.11 5.18 2.30
CA SER A 173 3.28 6.06 2.38
C SER A 173 3.18 6.99 3.59
N PRO A 174 3.36 6.48 4.82
CA PRO A 174 3.19 7.26 6.04
C PRO A 174 4.29 8.34 6.18
N PRO A 175 4.10 9.34 7.06
CA PRO A 175 5.20 10.18 7.51
C PRO A 175 6.28 9.31 8.18
N TRP A 176 7.55 9.72 8.06
CA TRP A 176 8.68 8.97 8.61
C TRP A 176 9.36 9.68 9.80
N GLY A 177 8.77 10.76 10.34
CA GLY A 177 9.36 11.54 11.44
C GLY A 177 10.37 12.61 11.03
N GLY A 178 10.18 13.28 9.88
CA GLY A 178 11.02 14.41 9.43
C GLY A 178 12.17 14.02 8.50
N ILE A 179 13.19 14.86 8.31
CA ILE A 179 14.30 14.63 7.34
C ILE A 179 15.52 13.89 7.92
N SER A 180 15.55 13.68 9.24
CA SER A 180 16.67 13.09 9.98
C SER A 180 16.90 11.60 9.66
N TYR A 181 15.91 10.90 9.07
CA TYR A 181 16.08 9.51 8.62
C TYR A 181 17.23 9.32 7.62
N ARG A 182 17.66 10.39 6.95
CA ARG A 182 18.64 10.34 5.86
C ARG A 182 20.07 10.07 6.34
N ASP A 183 20.34 10.34 7.61
CA ASP A 183 21.68 10.30 8.20
C ASP A 183 21.98 8.96 8.90
N GLN A 184 20.95 8.11 9.04
CA GLN A 184 21.11 6.79 9.65
C GLN A 184 21.53 5.75 8.61
N PRO A 185 22.62 4.99 8.83
CA PRO A 185 23.08 3.94 7.91
C PRO A 185 22.07 2.80 7.80
N VAL A 186 21.43 2.47 8.91
CA VAL A 186 20.27 1.58 9.01
C VAL A 186 19.21 2.36 9.79
N PHE A 187 18.04 2.55 9.19
CA PHE A 187 16.95 3.30 9.77
C PHE A 187 16.07 2.37 10.58
N ASP A 188 15.98 2.65 11.88
CA ASP A 188 15.15 1.90 12.83
C ASP A 188 13.68 2.29 12.66
N LEU A 189 12.88 1.36 12.15
CA LEU A 189 11.46 1.57 11.88
C LEU A 189 10.60 1.61 13.16
N SER A 190 11.16 1.26 14.32
CA SER A 190 10.49 1.42 15.61
C SER A 190 10.40 2.90 16.04
N THR A 191 11.28 3.74 15.52
CA THR A 191 11.36 5.18 15.86
C THR A 191 10.56 6.07 14.89
N MET A 192 9.84 5.50 13.93
CA MET A 192 9.01 6.28 13.02
C MET A 192 7.86 6.96 13.77
N GLU A 193 7.66 8.24 13.45
CA GLU A 193 6.53 9.02 13.92
C GLU A 193 5.68 9.52 12.74
N PRO A 194 4.36 9.61 12.93
CA PRO A 194 3.61 9.30 14.16
C PRO A 194 3.34 7.80 14.36
N TYR A 195 3.70 6.95 13.39
CA TYR A 195 3.39 5.52 13.42
C TYR A 195 4.61 4.67 13.12
N ASN A 196 4.92 3.75 14.04
CA ASN A 196 5.97 2.76 13.82
C ASN A 196 5.52 1.61 12.89
N LEU A 197 6.49 0.82 12.43
CA LEU A 197 6.22 -0.31 11.51
C LEU A 197 5.19 -1.30 12.06
N GLU A 198 5.28 -1.66 13.35
CA GLU A 198 4.35 -2.62 13.95
C GLU A 198 2.90 -2.14 13.89
N THR A 199 2.68 -0.86 14.21
CA THR A 199 1.34 -0.23 14.20
C THR A 199 0.78 -0.18 12.78
N LEU A 200 1.59 0.28 11.82
CA LEU A 200 1.22 0.36 10.40
C LEU A 200 0.89 -1.01 9.82
N HIS A 201 1.77 -1.99 10.04
CA HIS A 201 1.58 -3.36 9.57
C HIS A 201 0.33 -3.98 10.20
N ALA A 202 0.14 -3.86 11.52
CA ALA A 202 -1.01 -4.42 12.22
C ALA A 202 -2.35 -3.86 11.71
N ALA A 203 -2.40 -2.55 11.43
CA ALA A 203 -3.58 -1.90 10.87
C ALA A 203 -3.94 -2.47 9.49
N CYS A 204 -2.95 -2.60 8.61
CA CYS A 204 -3.12 -3.03 7.21
C CYS A 204 -3.24 -4.55 7.02
N ARG A 205 -2.77 -5.35 7.99
CA ARG A 205 -2.63 -6.82 7.93
C ARG A 205 -3.82 -7.60 7.37
N PRO A 206 -5.09 -7.22 7.60
CA PRO A 206 -6.22 -7.96 7.04
C PRO A 206 -6.29 -7.96 5.51
N LEU A 207 -5.64 -7.00 4.84
CA LEU A 207 -5.56 -6.91 3.38
C LEU A 207 -4.12 -7.10 2.89
N PRO A 208 -3.92 -7.50 1.62
CA PRO A 208 -2.61 -7.37 0.98
C PRO A 208 -2.23 -5.90 0.99
N HIS A 209 -0.99 -5.59 1.36
CA HIS A 209 -0.57 -4.20 1.51
C HIS A 209 0.90 -3.98 1.15
N ALA A 210 1.20 -2.78 0.69
CA ALA A 210 2.56 -2.32 0.41
C ALA A 210 2.90 -1.11 1.27
N LEU A 211 4.04 -1.16 1.95
CA LEU A 211 4.54 -0.07 2.80
C LEU A 211 5.70 0.62 2.09
N TYR A 212 5.57 1.93 1.82
CA TYR A 212 6.61 2.78 1.28
C TYR A 212 7.43 3.38 2.42
N LEU A 213 8.69 2.97 2.51
CA LEU A 213 9.57 3.14 3.66
C LEU A 213 10.90 3.82 3.26
N PRO A 214 11.63 4.39 4.24
CA PRO A 214 12.97 4.94 4.00
C PRO A 214 13.90 3.93 3.32
N ARG A 215 14.74 4.43 2.41
CA ARG A 215 15.68 3.60 1.64
C ARG A 215 16.69 2.77 2.47
N THR A 216 16.96 3.20 3.70
CA THR A 216 17.91 2.58 4.65
C THR A 216 17.19 1.75 5.72
N SER A 217 15.88 1.52 5.57
CA SER A 217 15.08 0.75 6.53
C SER A 217 15.70 -0.60 6.89
N ASP A 218 15.63 -0.95 8.17
CA ASP A 218 16.05 -2.25 8.66
C ASP A 218 15.21 -3.39 8.05
N LEU A 219 15.85 -4.22 7.22
CA LEU A 219 15.21 -5.35 6.54
C LEU A 219 14.83 -6.47 7.51
N GLN A 220 15.53 -6.61 8.64
CA GLN A 220 15.21 -7.59 9.66
C GLN A 220 13.89 -7.23 10.34
N GLN A 221 13.69 -5.95 10.69
CA GLN A 221 12.41 -5.48 11.24
C GLN A 221 11.24 -5.69 10.27
N ILE A 222 11.44 -5.42 8.97
CA ILE A 222 10.47 -5.71 7.91
C ILE A 222 10.13 -7.21 7.84
N ALA A 223 11.14 -8.08 7.94
CA ALA A 223 10.93 -9.53 7.96
C ALA A 223 10.21 -10.01 9.23
N ASP A 224 10.58 -9.45 10.38
CA ASP A 224 10.11 -9.87 11.69
C ASP A 224 8.64 -9.56 11.90
N VAL A 225 8.13 -8.42 11.41
CA VAL A 225 6.69 -8.12 11.55
C VAL A 225 5.81 -9.12 10.77
N ALA A 226 6.28 -9.65 9.64
CA ALA A 226 5.56 -10.71 8.93
C ALA A 226 5.70 -12.09 9.59
N ARG A 227 6.78 -12.32 10.36
CA ARG A 227 7.06 -13.57 11.08
C ARG A 227 6.39 -13.62 12.46
N GLY A 228 6.33 -12.49 13.17
CA GLY A 228 5.75 -12.31 14.51
C GLY A 228 4.27 -12.70 14.60
N ASP A 229 3.59 -12.75 13.46
CA ASP A 229 2.28 -13.38 13.26
C ASP A 229 2.24 -14.86 13.72
N LYS A 230 3.38 -15.57 13.73
CA LYS A 230 3.47 -16.98 14.19
C LYS A 230 3.72 -17.11 15.70
N ALA A 231 4.55 -16.27 16.30
CA ALA A 231 4.93 -16.37 17.72
C ALA A 231 3.79 -16.00 18.67
N LYS A 232 3.02 -14.94 18.36
CA LYS A 232 1.83 -14.55 19.15
C LYS A 232 0.68 -15.56 19.01
N ARG A 233 0.69 -16.41 17.96
CA ARG A 233 -0.28 -17.49 17.74
C ARG A 233 0.02 -18.75 18.55
N ASN A 234 1.29 -19.12 18.71
CA ASN A 234 1.69 -20.25 19.55
C ASN A 234 1.53 -19.96 21.05
N LYS A 235 1.74 -18.71 21.49
CA LYS A 235 1.61 -18.33 22.91
C LYS A 235 0.17 -18.29 23.43
N LYS A 236 -0.84 -18.27 22.55
CA LYS A 236 -2.27 -18.26 22.93
C LYS A 236 -2.89 -19.66 22.98
N GLY A 237 -2.12 -20.70 22.68
CA GLY A 237 -2.53 -22.11 22.69
C GLY A 237 -1.86 -22.97 23.76
N ASN A 238 -0.95 -22.42 24.58
CA ASN A 238 -0.37 -23.16 25.69
C ASN A 238 -0.10 -22.22 26.87
N SER A 239 -1.08 -22.13 27.77
CA SER A 239 -0.85 -21.68 29.14
C SER A 239 -0.83 -22.91 30.03
N SER A 240 0.35 -23.51 30.15
CA SER A 240 0.78 -24.25 31.34
C SER A 240 2.27 -24.04 31.45
N GLU A 241 2.68 -23.65 32.66
CA GLU A 241 4.04 -23.44 33.12
C GLU A 241 4.89 -24.71 32.93
N ASP A 242 6.19 -24.54 32.67
CA ASP A 242 7.28 -25.15 33.45
C ASP A 242 8.65 -24.71 32.89
N GLU A 243 9.60 -24.55 33.80
CA GLU A 243 10.98 -24.12 33.60
C GLU A 243 11.90 -25.26 33.12
N ASP A 244 13.06 -24.83 32.59
CA ASP A 244 14.36 -25.51 32.49
C ASP A 244 14.76 -26.46 31.32
N ASP A 245 16.04 -26.25 30.99
CA ASP A 245 17.06 -27.08 30.34
C ASP A 245 17.34 -27.00 28.82
N ASP A 246 18.61 -26.63 28.56
CA ASP A 246 19.38 -26.69 27.33
C ASP A 246 19.38 -28.10 26.70
N ASP A 247 19.14 -28.19 25.39
CA ASP A 247 19.89 -29.14 24.56
C ASP A 247 19.79 -28.79 23.06
N ASP A 248 20.96 -28.56 22.47
CA ASP A 248 21.20 -28.41 21.04
C ASP A 248 20.88 -29.71 20.31
N ASN A 249 19.79 -29.76 19.53
CA ASN A 249 19.66 -30.76 18.46
C ASN A 249 18.68 -30.33 17.36
N ASP A 250 19.15 -29.46 16.46
CA ASP A 250 18.47 -29.17 15.20
C ASP A 250 18.62 -30.36 14.23
N GLN A 251 17.80 -31.39 14.43
CA GLN A 251 17.46 -32.32 13.35
C GLN A 251 16.33 -31.72 12.51
N GLU A 252 16.73 -31.12 11.37
CA GLU A 252 15.84 -30.64 10.31
C GLU A 252 14.93 -31.77 9.78
N ASN A 253 13.71 -31.83 10.29
CA ASN A 253 12.61 -32.51 9.61
C ASN A 253 11.91 -31.51 8.68
N ASP A 254 12.39 -31.44 7.44
CA ASP A 254 11.81 -30.69 6.32
C ASP A 254 10.52 -31.36 5.84
N ASN A 255 9.42 -31.11 6.54
CA ASN A 255 8.06 -31.39 6.06
C ASN A 255 7.30 -30.08 5.88
N GLY A 256 7.54 -29.40 4.76
CA GLY A 256 6.54 -28.53 4.11
C GLY A 256 6.30 -27.16 4.75
N ARG A 257 7.33 -26.51 5.29
CA ARG A 257 7.23 -25.13 5.79
C ARG A 257 7.15 -24.17 4.59
N TYR A 258 5.94 -23.85 4.10
CA TYR A 258 5.75 -22.71 3.20
C TYR A 258 6.20 -21.42 3.92
N HIS A 259 7.41 -20.96 3.61
CA HIS A 259 7.92 -19.67 4.04
C HIS A 259 7.15 -18.60 3.26
N LYS A 260 6.42 -17.74 3.97
CA LYS A 260 5.73 -16.59 3.37
C LYS A 260 6.83 -15.59 3.00
N HIS A 261 7.23 -15.57 1.73
CA HIS A 261 8.23 -14.63 1.24
C HIS A 261 7.65 -13.22 1.23
N ILE A 262 8.41 -12.25 1.74
CA ILE A 262 8.12 -10.82 1.58
C ILE A 262 8.97 -10.35 0.40
N GLU A 263 8.34 -9.72 -0.58
CA GLU A 263 9.08 -9.03 -1.63
C GLU A 263 9.41 -7.62 -1.15
N VAL A 264 10.67 -7.25 -1.30
CA VAL A 264 11.14 -5.89 -1.00
C VAL A 264 11.84 -5.33 -2.23
N VAL A 265 11.40 -4.16 -2.66
CA VAL A 265 11.90 -3.50 -3.87
C VAL A 265 12.52 -2.17 -3.51
N GLN A 266 13.78 -1.99 -3.90
CA GLN A 266 14.48 -0.73 -3.72
C GLN A 266 14.41 0.11 -5.00
N TYR A 267 13.92 1.34 -4.87
CA TYR A 267 13.74 2.27 -5.99
C TYR A 267 14.93 3.23 -6.07
N CYS A 268 15.48 3.36 -7.27
CA CYS A 268 16.68 4.15 -7.52
C CYS A 268 16.42 5.17 -8.64
N ILE A 269 16.95 6.37 -8.47
CA ILE A 269 17.04 7.39 -9.53
C ILE A 269 18.51 7.64 -9.82
N ARG A 270 18.93 7.43 -11.07
CA ARG A 270 20.32 7.65 -11.53
C ARG A 270 21.37 6.95 -10.64
N GLY A 271 21.10 5.71 -10.26
CA GLY A 271 22.01 4.90 -9.42
C GLY A 271 21.93 5.20 -7.91
N ALA A 272 21.25 6.25 -7.48
CA ALA A 272 21.06 6.56 -6.06
C ALA A 272 19.73 5.97 -5.56
N SER A 273 19.79 5.19 -4.47
CA SER A 273 18.58 4.71 -3.79
C SER A 273 17.80 5.88 -3.18
N LYS A 274 16.48 5.86 -3.38
CA LYS A 274 15.54 6.91 -2.95
C LYS A 274 14.55 6.40 -1.90
N ALA A 275 14.01 5.21 -2.11
CA ALA A 275 13.05 4.59 -1.20
C ALA A 275 13.04 3.08 -1.34
N LEU A 276 12.30 2.45 -0.44
CA LEU A 276 12.10 1.01 -0.38
C LEU A 276 10.59 0.73 -0.22
N VAL A 277 10.08 -0.29 -0.91
CA VAL A 277 8.70 -0.77 -0.70
C VAL A 277 8.72 -2.22 -0.28
N ALA A 278 8.05 -2.53 0.82
CA ALA A 278 7.82 -3.89 1.31
C ALA A 278 6.39 -4.33 0.98
N TYR A 279 6.25 -5.48 0.33
CA TYR A 279 4.98 -6.03 -0.12
C TYR A 279 4.56 -7.23 0.74
N TYR A 280 3.46 -7.06 1.48
CA TYR A 280 2.92 -8.05 2.40
C TYR A 280 1.66 -8.70 1.82
N PRO A 281 1.64 -10.05 1.70
CA PRO A 281 0.43 -10.77 1.31
C PRO A 281 -0.61 -10.76 2.45
N ALA A 282 -1.90 -10.75 2.09
CA ALA A 282 -3.00 -10.87 3.05
C ALA A 282 -2.83 -12.02 4.04
N ALA A 283 -3.33 -11.85 5.27
CA ALA A 283 -3.43 -12.94 6.22
C ALA A 283 -4.35 -14.05 5.65
N THR A 284 -3.85 -15.28 5.52
CA THR A 284 -4.65 -16.43 5.10
C THR A 284 -5.72 -16.70 6.14
N ALA A 285 -7.01 -16.65 5.77
CA ALA A 285 -8.09 -17.11 6.63
C ALA A 285 -7.85 -18.58 6.97
N THR A 286 -7.81 -18.91 8.26
CA THR A 286 -7.75 -20.30 8.69
C THR A 286 -9.14 -20.88 8.50
N THR A 287 -9.34 -21.66 7.45
CA THR A 287 -10.55 -22.47 7.31
C THR A 287 -10.51 -23.51 8.42
N THR A 288 -11.21 -23.25 9.53
CA THR A 288 -11.53 -24.28 10.50
C THR A 288 -12.52 -25.21 9.81
N THR A 289 -12.00 -26.23 9.12
CA THR A 289 -12.82 -27.31 8.56
C THR A 289 -13.37 -28.11 9.74
N SER A 290 -14.50 -27.68 10.30
CA SER A 290 -15.33 -28.53 11.13
C SER A 290 -15.85 -29.66 10.24
N THR A 291 -15.20 -30.81 10.30
CA THR A 291 -15.67 -32.06 9.71
C THR A 291 -16.96 -32.47 10.41
N SER A 292 -18.10 -32.06 9.86
CA SER A 292 -19.39 -32.68 10.17
C SER A 292 -19.51 -33.94 9.31
N THR A 293 -19.36 -35.09 9.94
CA THR A 293 -19.68 -36.40 9.40
C THR A 293 -21.18 -36.46 9.13
N THR A 294 -21.60 -36.50 7.85
CA THR A 294 -22.98 -36.84 7.49
C THR A 294 -22.99 -37.92 6.41
N THR A 295 -23.81 -38.91 6.70
CA THR A 295 -24.03 -40.21 6.08
C THR A 295 -24.53 -40.19 4.64
N ASN A 296 -24.22 -41.30 3.95
CA ASN A 296 -24.61 -41.69 2.59
C ASN A 296 -26.07 -41.38 2.19
N GLY A 297 -26.24 -40.96 0.93
CA GLY A 297 -27.50 -40.93 0.20
C GLY A 297 -27.28 -40.86 -1.31
N THR A 298 -27.67 -41.92 -2.00
CA THR A 298 -27.55 -42.18 -3.44
C THR A 298 -28.52 -41.35 -4.30
N ILE A 299 -28.16 -41.03 -5.56
CA ILE A 299 -28.93 -41.21 -6.82
C ILE A 299 -28.75 -40.07 -7.88
N SER A 300 -28.37 -40.54 -9.08
CA SER A 300 -28.66 -40.13 -10.48
C SER A 300 -28.11 -38.85 -11.15
N ASN A 301 -27.29 -39.12 -12.18
CA ASN A 301 -27.34 -38.68 -13.59
C ASN A 301 -27.74 -37.24 -13.97
N GLY A 302 -26.82 -36.57 -14.68
CA GLY A 302 -27.14 -35.39 -15.51
C GLY A 302 -25.95 -34.84 -16.30
N THR A 303 -25.83 -35.28 -17.56
CA THR A 303 -25.34 -34.57 -18.77
C THR A 303 -23.96 -33.89 -18.84
N ALA A 304 -23.26 -34.27 -19.91
CA ALA A 304 -21.91 -33.90 -20.34
C ALA A 304 -21.66 -32.40 -20.56
N ALA A 305 -20.47 -31.96 -20.15
CA ALA A 305 -19.90 -30.65 -20.38
C ALA A 305 -19.23 -30.56 -21.77
N ALA A 306 -19.45 -29.43 -22.44
CA ALA A 306 -18.79 -29.06 -23.69
C ALA A 306 -17.38 -28.51 -23.39
N ALA A 307 -16.38 -29.09 -24.06
CA ALA A 307 -15.01 -28.64 -24.07
C ALA A 307 -14.83 -27.44 -25.01
N CYS A 308 -14.25 -26.35 -24.51
CA CYS A 308 -13.75 -25.25 -25.33
C CYS A 308 -12.23 -25.18 -25.16
N LEU A 309 -11.52 -25.72 -26.15
CA LEU A 309 -10.09 -25.53 -26.36
C LEU A 309 -9.83 -24.08 -26.78
N ARG A 310 -8.91 -23.40 -26.10
CA ARG A 310 -8.22 -22.22 -26.66
C ARG A 310 -6.73 -22.47 -26.65
N GLN A 311 -6.17 -22.48 -27.86
CA GLN A 311 -4.74 -22.45 -28.14
C GLN A 311 -4.18 -21.06 -27.81
N THR A 312 -3.10 -20.99 -27.06
CA THR A 312 -2.25 -19.80 -26.96
C THR A 312 -0.97 -20.07 -27.76
N GLN A 313 -0.75 -19.28 -28.81
CA GLN A 313 0.54 -19.17 -29.48
C GLN A 313 1.42 -18.17 -28.70
N GLU A 314 2.60 -18.64 -28.31
CA GLU A 314 3.70 -17.81 -27.82
C GLU A 314 4.47 -17.22 -29.02
N HIS A 315 4.82 -15.94 -28.95
CA HIS A 315 6.01 -15.41 -29.63
C HIS A 315 6.57 -14.19 -28.90
N GLY A 316 7.87 -14.25 -28.59
CA GLY A 316 8.80 -13.19 -28.99
C GLY A 316 9.23 -12.16 -27.94
N GLU A 317 10.23 -12.54 -27.15
CA GLU A 317 11.40 -11.76 -26.71
C GLU A 317 11.36 -10.22 -26.66
N GLY A 318 11.55 -9.68 -25.45
CA GLY A 318 12.05 -8.33 -25.22
C GLY A 318 12.90 -8.28 -23.96
N ARG A 319 14.21 -8.00 -24.09
CA ARG A 319 15.18 -7.86 -22.99
C ARG A 319 14.76 -6.74 -22.03
N ASP A 320 14.26 -7.12 -20.87
CA ASP A 320 13.91 -6.22 -19.79
C ASP A 320 15.16 -5.79 -19.00
N ARG A 321 15.70 -4.61 -19.31
CA ARG A 321 16.69 -3.94 -18.45
C ARG A 321 15.95 -3.21 -17.33
N ARG A 322 15.55 -3.93 -16.28
CA ARG A 322 14.85 -3.34 -15.11
C ARG A 322 15.78 -2.42 -14.32
N PRO A 323 15.46 -1.12 -14.15
CA PRO A 323 16.06 -0.31 -13.10
C PRO A 323 15.38 -0.63 -11.77
N GLY A 324 16.02 -1.45 -10.94
CA GLY A 324 15.57 -1.74 -9.57
C GLY A 324 16.14 -3.06 -9.05
N LYS A 325 16.66 -3.07 -7.83
CA LYS A 325 17.08 -4.32 -7.16
C LYS A 325 15.86 -4.89 -6.42
N ARG A 326 15.47 -6.11 -6.77
CA ARG A 326 14.43 -6.87 -6.06
C ARG A 326 15.10 -7.87 -5.12
N PHE A 327 14.64 -7.91 -3.88
CA PHE A 327 15.10 -8.85 -2.87
C PHE A 327 13.90 -9.66 -2.36
N LYS A 328 14.10 -10.96 -2.14
CA LYS A 328 13.13 -11.79 -1.42
C LYS A 328 13.67 -12.01 -0.03
N LEU A 329 12.95 -11.53 0.99
CA LEU A 329 13.25 -11.84 2.37
C LEU A 329 12.60 -13.19 2.73
N ARG A 330 13.35 -14.03 3.44
CA ARG A 330 12.87 -15.31 3.98
C ARG A 330 12.28 -15.10 5.37
#